data_AF-A0A7T5UN21-F1
#
_entry.id   AF-A0A7T5UN21-F1
#
_cell.length_a   1.000
_cell.length_b   1.000
_cell.length_c   1.000
_cell.angle_alpha   90.00
_cell.angle_beta   90.00
_cell.angle_gamma   90.00
#
_symmetry.space_group_name_H-M   'P 1'
#
loop_
_entity.id
_entity.type
_entity.pdbx_description
1 polymer ?
#
loop_
_entity_poly.entity_id
_entity_poly.type
_entity_poly.pdbx_seq_one_letter_code
_entity_poly.pdbx_strand_id
1 'polypeptide(L)'
;MLPIERQNISFLEMTSADELAKWLLRGESLSPVWYNDDESGVVRLAGTYRNLNENTQKKVSLALAKSVSEWNPLVHKTSALADVAMIAALIQNEAVVPGLIKIVEEKFVVQGKTTEDDQDFAIIVSSIVGSATPEAREAVTRWYEDDAFDWKFRGMFCIGLISYNPLDAKKILPRLLTTMDKHPDYFIPGYLASEMATYTSPDELEKVLREFENESAKVLLAQMPVVREIFEESKRVD
;
A
#
# COMPACT_ATOMS: atom_id res chain seq x y z
N MET A 1 -10.98 23.23 -14.69
CA MET A 1 -11.37 23.01 -13.30
C MET A 1 -12.87 23.19 -13.18
N LEU A 2 -13.58 22.11 -12.85
CA LEU A 2 -15.03 22.08 -12.70
C LEU A 2 -15.47 22.85 -11.43
N PRO A 3 -16.72 23.35 -11.37
CA PRO A 3 -17.23 24.05 -10.20
C PRO A 3 -17.12 23.25 -8.89
N ILE A 4 -17.31 21.93 -8.94
CA ILE A 4 -17.22 21.04 -7.77
C ILE A 4 -15.77 20.91 -7.27
N GLU A 5 -14.80 20.77 -8.18
CA GLU A 5 -13.37 20.76 -7.84
C GLU A 5 -12.95 22.04 -7.11
N ARG A 6 -13.44 23.20 -7.58
CA ARG A 6 -13.18 24.47 -6.90
C ARG A 6 -13.75 24.48 -5.48
N GLN A 7 -14.95 23.95 -5.26
CA GLN A 7 -15.55 23.91 -3.93
C GLN A 7 -14.77 22.99 -2.97
N ASN A 8 -14.30 21.84 -3.46
CA ASN A 8 -13.45 20.94 -2.66
C ASN A 8 -12.11 21.59 -2.32
N ILE A 9 -11.47 22.27 -3.28
CA ILE A 9 -10.24 23.04 -3.03
C ILE A 9 -10.51 24.14 -1.99
N SER A 10 -11.59 24.91 -2.15
CA SER A 10 -11.95 25.97 -1.19
C SER A 10 -12.19 25.41 0.21
N PHE A 11 -12.86 24.27 0.36
CA PHE A 11 -12.98 23.61 1.67
C PHE A 11 -11.59 23.30 2.25
N LEU A 12 -10.74 22.63 1.47
CA LEU A 12 -9.39 22.27 1.91
C LEU A 12 -8.55 23.50 2.25
N GLU A 13 -8.77 24.65 1.61
CA GLU A 13 -8.09 25.91 1.91
C GLU A 13 -8.62 26.58 3.19
N MET A 14 -9.93 26.53 3.43
CA MET A 14 -10.58 27.20 4.55
C MET A 14 -10.49 26.45 5.89
N THR A 15 -10.37 25.13 5.89
CA THR A 15 -10.28 24.35 7.13
C THR A 15 -8.89 24.38 7.75
N SER A 16 -8.79 24.29 9.07
CA SER A 16 -7.52 24.02 9.76
C SER A 16 -7.07 22.56 9.56
N ALA A 17 -5.80 22.25 9.85
CA ALA A 17 -5.30 20.87 9.84
C ALA A 17 -6.05 19.99 10.86
N ASP A 18 -6.45 20.57 12.00
CA ASP A 18 -7.15 19.88 13.08
C ASP A 18 -8.59 19.53 12.70
N GLU A 19 -9.30 20.45 12.07
CA GLU A 19 -10.64 20.19 11.55
C GLU A 19 -10.60 19.15 10.43
N LEU A 20 -9.59 19.23 9.56
CA LEU A 20 -9.40 18.25 8.49
C LEU A 20 -9.09 16.86 9.05
N ALA A 21 -8.23 16.75 10.05
CA ALA A 21 -7.92 15.46 10.70
C ALA A 21 -9.16 14.82 11.33
N LYS A 22 -9.96 15.63 12.05
CA LYS A 22 -11.24 15.17 12.62
C LYS A 22 -12.23 14.72 11.56
N TRP A 23 -12.30 15.43 10.43
CA TRP A 23 -13.18 15.06 9.33
C TRP A 23 -12.74 13.75 8.66
N LEU A 24 -11.44 13.56 8.42
CA LEU A 24 -10.88 12.31 7.90
C LEU A 24 -11.22 11.12 8.81
N LEU A 25 -11.10 11.29 10.13
CA LEU A 25 -11.38 10.25 11.12
C LEU A 25 -12.86 9.88 11.27
N ARG A 26 -13.79 10.69 10.76
CA ARG A 26 -15.22 10.31 10.74
C ARG A 26 -15.50 9.18 9.76
N GLY A 27 -14.66 8.99 8.74
CA GLY A 27 -14.91 8.00 7.68
C GLY A 27 -16.20 8.28 6.89
N GLU A 28 -16.58 9.55 6.78
CA GLU A 28 -17.69 10.01 5.93
C GLU A 28 -17.17 10.24 4.49
N SER A 29 -18.01 10.78 3.59
CA SER A 29 -17.59 11.16 2.23
C SER A 29 -16.32 12.02 2.27
N LEU A 30 -15.23 11.50 1.73
CA LEU A 30 -13.93 12.18 1.57
C LEU A 30 -13.96 13.27 0.47
N SER A 31 -15.14 13.56 -0.06
CA SER A 31 -15.41 14.74 -0.85
C SER A 31 -16.42 15.60 -0.12
N PRO A 32 -16.04 16.82 0.32
CA PRO A 32 -16.94 17.78 0.93
C PRO A 32 -18.16 18.08 0.05
N VAL A 33 -17.97 18.06 -1.27
CA VAL A 33 -19.05 18.18 -2.27
C VAL A 33 -19.09 16.93 -3.13
N TRP A 34 -20.28 16.33 -3.25
CA TRP A 34 -20.49 15.08 -3.99
C TRP A 34 -20.35 15.30 -5.50
N TYR A 35 -19.71 14.34 -6.15
CA TYR A 35 -19.71 14.22 -7.61
C TYR A 35 -20.70 13.11 -8.05
N ASN A 36 -21.10 13.12 -9.32
CA ASN A 36 -22.11 12.21 -9.90
C ASN A 36 -21.51 11.01 -10.66
N ASP A 37 -20.25 10.67 -10.41
CA ASP A 37 -19.44 9.65 -11.09
C ASP A 37 -18.89 8.63 -10.08
N ASP A 38 -18.39 7.51 -10.61
CA ASP A 38 -18.05 6.31 -9.82
C ASP A 38 -16.65 6.33 -9.18
N GLU A 39 -15.89 7.42 -9.34
CA GLU A 39 -14.53 7.51 -8.78
C GLU A 39 -14.55 7.60 -7.25
N SER A 40 -13.70 6.82 -6.57
CA SER A 40 -13.63 6.78 -5.11
C SER A 40 -13.20 8.13 -4.50
N GLY A 41 -13.73 8.44 -3.31
CA GLY A 41 -13.38 9.67 -2.59
C GLY A 41 -11.88 9.80 -2.27
N VAL A 42 -11.21 8.68 -1.99
CA VAL A 42 -9.75 8.62 -1.76
C VAL A 42 -8.98 9.09 -2.99
N VAL A 43 -9.25 8.51 -4.15
CA VAL A 43 -8.53 8.83 -5.40
C VAL A 43 -8.75 10.29 -5.79
N ARG A 44 -9.98 10.81 -5.62
CA ARG A 44 -10.28 12.22 -5.86
C ARG A 44 -9.54 13.16 -4.95
N LEU A 45 -9.50 12.87 -3.64
CA LEU A 45 -8.80 13.74 -2.69
C LEU A 45 -7.29 13.76 -3.01
N ALA A 46 -6.70 12.61 -3.34
CA ALA A 46 -5.31 12.51 -3.79
C ALA A 46 -5.07 13.24 -5.13
N GLY A 47 -6.00 13.15 -6.08
CA GLY A 47 -5.94 13.91 -7.33
C GLY A 47 -6.05 15.42 -7.12
N THR A 48 -6.96 15.84 -6.24
CA THR A 48 -7.17 17.25 -5.86
C THR A 48 -5.92 17.83 -5.20
N TYR A 49 -5.25 17.06 -4.34
CA TYR A 49 -4.03 17.45 -3.64
C TYR A 49 -2.96 18.03 -4.58
N ARG A 50 -2.77 17.42 -5.76
CA ARG A 50 -1.77 17.86 -6.75
C ARG A 50 -2.05 19.25 -7.34
N ASN A 51 -3.30 19.72 -7.27
CA ASN A 51 -3.73 21.02 -7.77
C ASN A 51 -3.71 22.12 -6.69
N LEU A 52 -3.42 21.77 -5.44
CA LEU A 52 -3.37 22.71 -4.33
C LEU A 52 -2.08 23.52 -4.32
N ASN A 53 -2.13 24.70 -3.72
CA ASN A 53 -0.91 25.47 -3.43
C ASN A 53 -0.08 24.78 -2.32
N GLU A 54 1.22 25.10 -2.24
CA GLU A 54 2.15 24.45 -1.30
C GLU A 54 1.73 24.52 0.17
N ASN A 55 1.14 25.65 0.60
CA ASN A 55 0.70 25.80 1.99
C ASN A 55 -0.46 24.87 2.31
N THR A 56 -1.41 24.74 1.40
CA THR A 56 -2.53 23.81 1.54
C THR A 56 -2.07 22.36 1.46
N GLN A 57 -1.12 22.03 0.58
CA GLN A 57 -0.51 20.69 0.54
C GLN A 57 0.14 20.31 1.87
N LYS A 58 0.99 21.19 2.44
CA LYS A 58 1.60 20.98 3.76
C LYS A 58 0.55 20.78 4.85
N LYS A 59 -0.54 21.55 4.83
CA LYS A 59 -1.65 21.41 5.77
C LYS A 59 -2.35 20.06 5.65
N VAL A 60 -2.61 19.58 4.44
CA VAL A 60 -3.20 18.25 4.20
C VAL A 60 -2.26 17.16 4.69
N SER A 61 -0.96 17.26 4.41
CA SER A 61 0.03 16.28 4.89
C SER A 61 0.10 16.21 6.41
N LEU A 62 0.04 17.36 7.09
CA LEU A 62 -0.04 17.44 8.56
C LEU A 62 -1.33 16.84 9.10
N ALA A 63 -2.47 17.11 8.46
CA ALA A 63 -3.76 16.55 8.86
C ALA A 63 -3.80 15.02 8.75
N LEU A 64 -3.20 14.44 7.70
CA LEU A 64 -3.09 12.98 7.53
C LEU A 64 -2.25 12.34 8.64
N ALA A 65 -1.05 12.89 8.91
CA ALA A 65 -0.20 12.39 10.00
C ALA A 65 -0.90 12.52 11.36
N LYS A 66 -1.58 13.64 11.60
CA LYS A 66 -2.38 13.87 12.80
C LYS A 66 -3.52 12.87 12.92
N SER A 67 -4.24 12.58 11.83
CA SER A 67 -5.31 11.59 11.80
C SER A 67 -4.82 10.22 12.24
N VAL A 68 -3.68 9.76 11.71
CA VAL A 68 -3.09 8.48 12.15
C VAL A 68 -2.72 8.52 13.64
N SER A 69 -2.14 9.61 14.12
CA SER A 69 -1.75 9.74 15.53
C SER A 69 -2.94 9.80 16.50
N GLU A 70 -4.08 10.34 16.06
CA GLU A 70 -5.29 10.51 16.87
C GLU A 70 -6.31 9.37 16.66
N TRP A 71 -6.03 8.44 15.74
CA TRP A 71 -6.91 7.31 15.50
C TRP A 71 -7.01 6.42 16.75
N ASN A 72 -8.23 5.95 17.03
CA ASN A 72 -8.53 5.19 18.24
C ASN A 72 -9.59 4.13 17.88
N PRO A 73 -9.30 2.83 18.04
CA PRO A 73 -10.21 1.76 17.63
C PRO A 73 -11.55 1.74 18.40
N LEU A 74 -11.62 2.42 19.56
CA LEU A 74 -12.86 2.53 20.34
C LEU A 74 -13.79 3.65 19.85
N VAL A 75 -13.28 4.58 19.03
CA VAL A 75 -13.99 5.79 18.60
C VAL A 75 -14.14 5.83 17.09
N HIS A 76 -13.11 5.39 16.37
CA HIS A 76 -12.98 5.52 14.92
C HIS A 76 -13.05 4.15 14.24
N LYS A 77 -13.61 4.11 13.04
CA LYS A 77 -13.65 2.89 12.21
C LYS A 77 -12.27 2.59 11.63
N THR A 78 -11.99 1.32 11.37
CA THR A 78 -10.78 0.90 10.64
C THR A 78 -10.76 1.44 9.22
N SER A 79 -11.90 1.45 8.53
CA SER A 79 -12.02 1.99 7.16
C SER A 79 -11.58 3.44 7.04
N ALA A 80 -11.85 4.28 8.05
CA ALA A 80 -11.34 5.65 8.08
C ALA A 80 -9.80 5.71 8.14
N LEU A 81 -9.16 4.78 8.87
CA LEU A 81 -7.71 4.66 8.89
C LEU A 81 -7.15 4.12 7.57
N ALA A 82 -7.84 3.14 6.97
CA ALA A 82 -7.47 2.58 5.67
C ALA A 82 -7.53 3.65 4.57
N ASP A 83 -8.59 4.46 4.55
CA ASP A 83 -8.72 5.61 3.64
C ASP A 83 -7.58 6.61 3.84
N VAL A 84 -7.29 6.99 5.10
CA VAL A 84 -6.17 7.90 5.42
C VAL A 84 -4.83 7.32 4.96
N ALA A 85 -4.59 6.03 5.19
CA ALA A 85 -3.38 5.34 4.76
C ALA A 85 -3.26 5.33 3.23
N MET A 86 -4.35 5.02 2.52
CA MET A 86 -4.39 4.99 1.06
C MET A 86 -4.17 6.38 0.46
N ILE A 87 -4.81 7.43 1.00
CA ILE A 87 -4.55 8.82 0.57
C ILE A 87 -3.07 9.14 0.76
N ALA A 88 -2.52 8.85 1.94
CA ALA A 88 -1.13 9.14 2.26
C ALA A 88 -0.16 8.41 1.30
N ALA A 89 -0.43 7.14 0.95
CA ALA A 89 0.34 6.40 -0.04
C ALA A 89 0.28 7.05 -1.44
N LEU A 90 -0.92 7.42 -1.91
CA LEU A 90 -1.12 8.04 -3.23
C LEU A 90 -0.41 9.39 -3.41
N ILE A 91 -0.26 10.15 -2.31
CA ILE A 91 0.43 11.45 -2.32
C ILE A 91 1.86 11.37 -1.78
N GLN A 92 2.35 10.17 -1.46
CA GLN A 92 3.69 9.93 -0.88
C GLN A 92 3.96 10.71 0.42
N ASN A 93 2.97 10.78 1.32
CA ASN A 93 3.13 11.42 2.63
C ASN A 93 3.77 10.47 3.64
N GLU A 94 5.09 10.46 3.67
CA GLU A 94 5.89 9.59 4.55
C GLU A 94 5.68 9.86 6.06
N ALA A 95 5.16 11.03 6.44
CA ALA A 95 4.98 11.40 7.85
C ALA A 95 3.95 10.52 8.59
N VAL A 96 3.10 9.77 7.87
CA VAL A 96 2.12 8.85 8.47
C VAL A 96 2.74 7.52 8.89
N VAL A 97 3.86 7.13 8.26
CA VAL A 97 4.44 5.78 8.34
C VAL A 97 4.75 5.33 9.78
N PRO A 98 5.40 6.14 10.64
CA PRO A 98 5.70 5.72 12.01
C PRO A 98 4.43 5.36 12.81
N GLY A 99 3.36 6.15 12.62
CA GLY A 99 2.08 5.94 13.28
C GLY A 99 1.37 4.68 12.79
N LEU A 100 1.39 4.43 11.48
CA LEU A 100 0.79 3.23 10.90
C LEU A 100 1.53 1.95 11.35
N ILE A 101 2.87 1.97 11.39
CA ILE A 101 3.68 0.85 11.91
C ILE A 101 3.28 0.54 13.35
N LYS A 102 3.22 1.57 14.22
CA LYS A 102 2.81 1.40 15.61
C LYS A 102 1.43 0.75 15.73
N ILE A 103 0.45 1.18 14.94
CA ILE A 103 -0.91 0.63 14.96
C ILE A 103 -0.92 -0.86 14.58
N VAL A 104 -0.15 -1.25 13.56
CA VAL A 104 -0.01 -2.64 13.12
C VAL A 104 0.67 -3.48 14.20
N GLU A 105 1.79 -3.01 14.76
CA GLU A 105 2.57 -3.75 15.77
C GLU A 105 1.81 -3.90 17.10
N GLU A 106 1.06 -2.89 17.52
CA GLU A 106 0.22 -2.93 18.73
C GLU A 106 -1.09 -3.71 18.53
N LYS A 107 -1.31 -4.27 17.32
CA LYS A 107 -2.49 -5.09 16.95
C LYS A 107 -3.83 -4.39 17.23
N PHE A 108 -3.88 -3.07 17.09
CA PHE A 108 -5.11 -2.31 17.34
C PHE A 108 -6.18 -2.50 16.28
N VAL A 109 -5.81 -2.93 15.08
CA VAL A 109 -6.76 -3.33 14.04
C VAL A 109 -7.08 -4.82 14.23
N VAL A 110 -8.35 -5.12 14.48
CA VAL A 110 -8.80 -6.51 14.65
C VAL A 110 -8.90 -7.18 13.29
N GLN A 111 -7.98 -8.09 13.00
CA GLN A 111 -8.07 -8.98 11.84
C GLN A 111 -9.26 -9.95 11.96
N GLY A 112 -9.92 -10.26 10.84
CA GLY A 112 -10.73 -11.47 10.71
C GLY A 112 -12.13 -11.44 11.34
N LYS A 113 -12.69 -10.28 11.69
CA LYS A 113 -14.12 -10.21 12.09
C LYS A 113 -15.05 -10.20 10.88
N THR A 114 -14.65 -9.55 9.80
CA THR A 114 -15.36 -9.49 8.51
C THR A 114 -14.36 -9.46 7.35
N THR A 115 -14.84 -9.71 6.13
CA THR A 115 -14.01 -9.55 4.91
C THR A 115 -13.59 -8.10 4.68
N GLU A 116 -14.40 -7.14 5.14
CA GLU A 116 -14.12 -5.71 5.05
C GLU A 116 -12.96 -5.33 5.98
N ASP A 117 -12.93 -5.86 7.20
CA ASP A 117 -11.82 -5.64 8.14
C ASP A 117 -10.48 -6.17 7.61
N ASP A 118 -10.51 -7.34 6.94
CA ASP A 118 -9.31 -7.92 6.31
C ASP A 118 -8.81 -7.05 5.15
N GLN A 119 -9.73 -6.45 4.38
CA GLN A 119 -9.38 -5.54 3.28
C GLN A 119 -8.80 -4.22 3.81
N ASP A 120 -9.43 -3.62 4.82
CA ASP A 120 -8.94 -2.39 5.45
C ASP A 120 -7.53 -2.59 6.04
N PHE A 121 -7.34 -3.71 6.74
CA PHE A 121 -6.02 -4.04 7.28
C PHE A 121 -4.98 -4.23 6.17
N ALA A 122 -5.35 -4.90 5.06
CA ALA A 122 -4.47 -5.06 3.92
C ALA A 122 -4.08 -3.73 3.26
N ILE A 123 -5.01 -2.76 3.18
CA ILE A 123 -4.73 -1.41 2.68
C ILE A 123 -3.71 -0.70 3.58
N ILE A 124 -3.89 -0.78 4.90
CA ILE A 124 -2.97 -0.17 5.87
C ILE A 124 -1.57 -0.77 5.70
N VAL A 125 -1.46 -2.10 5.69
CA VAL A 125 -0.16 -2.79 5.52
C VAL A 125 0.46 -2.45 4.17
N SER A 126 -0.31 -2.47 3.08
CA SER A 126 0.18 -2.13 1.74
C SER A 126 0.71 -0.70 1.66
N SER A 127 0.07 0.24 2.36
CA SER A 127 0.50 1.64 2.40
C SER A 127 1.88 1.80 3.07
N ILE A 128 2.16 0.99 4.10
CA ILE A 128 3.48 0.95 4.75
C ILE A 128 4.50 0.30 3.81
N VAL A 129 4.17 -0.85 3.22
CA VAL A 129 5.07 -1.59 2.33
C VAL A 129 5.48 -0.77 1.11
N GLY A 130 4.56 0.00 0.53
CA GLY A 130 4.84 0.86 -0.62
C GLY A 130 5.60 2.15 -0.30
N SER A 131 5.84 2.46 0.98
CA SER A 131 6.51 3.71 1.38
C SER A 131 8.03 3.57 1.28
N ALA A 132 8.73 4.43 0.55
CA ALA A 132 10.18 4.31 0.33
C ALA A 132 11.08 4.72 1.53
N THR A 133 10.60 4.60 2.78
CA THR A 133 11.32 5.05 3.97
C THR A 133 12.16 3.95 4.64
N PRO A 134 13.28 4.30 5.32
CA PRO A 134 14.06 3.33 6.10
C PRO A 134 13.22 2.64 7.20
N GLU A 135 12.34 3.38 7.86
CA GLU A 135 11.52 2.86 8.94
C GLU A 135 10.48 1.83 8.45
N ALA A 136 9.83 2.10 7.30
CA ALA A 136 8.98 1.12 6.64
C ALA A 136 9.76 -0.15 6.29
N ARG A 137 10.94 -0.01 5.69
CA ARG A 137 11.80 -1.15 5.34
C ARG A 137 12.14 -2.00 6.57
N GLU A 138 12.53 -1.37 7.67
CA GLU A 138 12.86 -2.08 8.90
C GLU A 138 11.65 -2.83 9.46
N ALA A 139 10.47 -2.20 9.51
CA ALA A 139 9.24 -2.85 9.96
C ALA A 139 8.85 -4.03 9.07
N VAL A 140 8.84 -3.83 7.74
CA VAL A 140 8.53 -4.88 6.78
C VAL A 140 9.53 -6.04 6.85
N THR A 141 10.81 -5.77 7.08
CA THR A 141 11.82 -6.83 7.30
C THR A 141 11.47 -7.65 8.55
N ARG A 142 11.15 -7.00 9.68
CA ARG A 142 10.73 -7.68 10.91
C ARG A 142 9.48 -8.53 10.70
N TRP A 143 8.45 -7.97 10.07
CA TRP A 143 7.20 -8.69 9.79
C TRP A 143 7.41 -9.84 8.81
N TYR A 144 8.30 -9.67 7.82
CA TYR A 144 8.67 -10.73 6.90
C TYR A 144 9.46 -11.87 7.57
N GLU A 145 10.16 -11.58 8.65
CA GLU A 145 10.93 -12.57 9.41
C GLU A 145 10.13 -13.21 10.57
N ASP A 146 9.03 -12.59 11.02
CA ASP A 146 8.17 -13.07 12.09
C ASP A 146 7.18 -14.15 11.62
N ASP A 147 7.34 -15.40 12.07
CA ASP A 147 6.44 -16.52 11.77
C ASP A 147 5.03 -16.36 12.35
N ALA A 148 4.83 -15.49 13.35
CA ALA A 148 3.52 -15.21 13.93
C ALA A 148 2.73 -14.15 13.15
N PHE A 149 3.38 -13.40 12.27
CA PHE A 149 2.69 -12.48 11.37
C PHE A 149 1.91 -13.28 10.31
N ASP A 150 0.70 -12.79 9.95
CA ASP A 150 -0.16 -13.47 8.99
C ASP A 150 0.56 -13.70 7.64
N TRP A 151 0.68 -14.97 7.27
CA TRP A 151 1.39 -15.43 6.08
C TRP A 151 0.79 -14.89 4.78
N LYS A 152 -0.49 -14.47 4.80
CA LYS A 152 -1.18 -13.85 3.67
C LYS A 152 -0.47 -12.63 3.11
N PHE A 153 0.29 -11.92 3.95
CA PHE A 153 1.03 -10.71 3.55
C PHE A 153 2.43 -10.99 3.00
N ARG A 154 2.89 -12.25 2.98
CA ARG A 154 4.26 -12.60 2.56
C ARG A 154 4.59 -12.18 1.14
N GLY A 155 3.63 -12.30 0.22
CA GLY A 155 3.80 -11.85 -1.17
C GLY A 155 4.07 -10.35 -1.25
N MET A 156 3.25 -9.57 -0.55
CA MET A 156 3.37 -8.10 -0.47
C MET A 156 4.70 -7.68 0.17
N PHE A 157 5.08 -8.29 1.29
CA PHE A 157 6.38 -8.01 1.93
C PHE A 157 7.56 -8.36 1.04
N CYS A 158 7.51 -9.50 0.33
CA CYS A 158 8.55 -9.89 -0.60
C CYS A 158 8.71 -8.84 -1.73
N ILE A 159 7.61 -8.41 -2.34
CA ILE A 159 7.61 -7.36 -3.38
C ILE A 159 8.22 -6.07 -2.82
N GLY A 160 7.76 -5.60 -1.66
CA GLY A 160 8.28 -4.37 -1.05
C GLY A 160 9.78 -4.46 -0.76
N LEU A 161 10.25 -5.55 -0.14
CA LEU A 161 11.68 -5.74 0.15
C LEU A 161 12.54 -5.78 -1.13
N ILE A 162 12.05 -6.43 -2.18
CA ILE A 162 12.70 -6.42 -3.50
C ILE A 162 12.70 -5.02 -4.12
N SER A 163 11.61 -4.24 -3.98
CA SER A 163 11.57 -2.88 -4.51
C SER A 163 12.61 -1.95 -3.89
N TYR A 164 12.97 -2.15 -2.61
CA TYR A 164 14.03 -1.37 -1.96
C TYR A 164 15.42 -1.79 -2.41
N ASN A 165 15.65 -3.10 -2.55
CA ASN A 165 16.95 -3.62 -2.97
C ASN A 165 16.77 -4.88 -3.83
N PRO A 166 16.71 -4.72 -5.16
CA PRO A 166 16.54 -5.85 -6.09
C PRO A 166 17.60 -6.94 -5.95
N LEU A 167 18.81 -6.58 -5.50
CA LEU A 167 19.91 -7.52 -5.29
C LEU A 167 19.66 -8.52 -4.16
N ASP A 168 18.75 -8.20 -3.23
CA ASP A 168 18.40 -9.09 -2.11
C ASP A 168 17.38 -10.18 -2.51
N ALA A 169 16.89 -10.20 -3.76
CA ALA A 169 15.88 -11.15 -4.22
C ALA A 169 16.23 -12.61 -3.86
N LYS A 170 17.49 -13.03 -4.08
CA LYS A 170 17.97 -14.38 -3.73
C LYS A 170 17.87 -14.70 -2.24
N LYS A 171 18.04 -13.70 -1.36
CA LYS A 171 17.91 -13.85 0.10
C LYS A 171 16.45 -13.89 0.52
N ILE A 172 15.58 -13.13 -0.13
CA ILE A 172 14.18 -12.92 0.28
C ILE A 172 13.28 -14.06 -0.22
N LEU A 173 13.44 -14.48 -1.49
CA LEU A 173 12.57 -15.44 -2.18
C LEU A 173 12.37 -16.79 -1.47
N PRO A 174 13.36 -17.43 -0.83
CA PRO A 174 13.18 -18.76 -0.22
C PRO A 174 11.97 -18.86 0.72
N ARG A 175 11.71 -17.79 1.49
CA ARG A 175 10.60 -17.76 2.46
C ARG A 175 9.24 -17.56 1.79
N LEU A 176 9.16 -16.74 0.75
CA LEU A 176 7.95 -16.60 -0.07
C LEU A 176 7.62 -17.95 -0.73
N LEU A 177 8.60 -18.57 -1.39
CA LEU A 177 8.43 -19.84 -2.08
C LEU A 177 7.96 -20.94 -1.13
N THR A 178 8.55 -21.03 0.06
CA THR A 178 8.12 -21.96 1.11
C THR A 178 6.68 -21.70 1.57
N THR A 179 6.25 -20.44 1.60
CA THR A 179 4.88 -20.06 1.98
C THR A 179 3.89 -20.42 0.87
N MET A 180 4.26 -20.18 -0.39
CA MET A 180 3.46 -20.54 -1.56
C MET A 180 3.26 -22.06 -1.66
N ASP A 181 4.30 -22.85 -1.42
CA ASP A 181 4.18 -24.33 -1.42
C ASP A 181 3.18 -24.83 -0.35
N LYS A 182 3.08 -24.13 0.79
CA LYS A 182 2.12 -24.46 1.87
C LYS A 182 0.70 -23.96 1.58
N HIS A 183 0.55 -22.93 0.76
CA HIS A 183 -0.72 -22.25 0.49
C HIS A 183 -0.90 -21.97 -1.02
N PRO A 184 -0.90 -23.01 -1.87
CA PRO A 184 -0.82 -22.86 -3.32
C PRO A 184 -2.02 -22.12 -3.95
N ASP A 185 -3.20 -22.20 -3.33
CA ASP A 185 -4.44 -21.61 -3.85
C ASP A 185 -4.62 -20.12 -3.49
N TYR A 186 -3.77 -19.57 -2.62
CA TYR A 186 -3.91 -18.18 -2.16
C TYR A 186 -3.18 -17.18 -3.06
N PHE A 187 -1.96 -17.52 -3.49
CA PHE A 187 -1.13 -16.61 -4.25
C PHE A 187 -1.46 -16.66 -5.74
N ILE A 188 -1.42 -15.50 -6.40
CA ILE A 188 -1.56 -15.40 -7.85
C ILE A 188 -0.14 -15.33 -8.44
N PRO A 189 0.41 -16.42 -9.00
CA PRO A 189 1.84 -16.46 -9.35
C PRO A 189 2.20 -15.47 -10.46
N GLY A 190 1.33 -15.30 -11.46
CA GLY A 190 1.55 -14.35 -12.55
C GLY A 190 1.66 -12.91 -12.05
N TYR A 191 0.82 -12.53 -11.09
CA TYR A 191 0.87 -11.22 -10.45
C TYR A 191 2.18 -11.03 -9.67
N LEU A 192 2.52 -11.95 -8.76
CA LEU A 192 3.77 -11.87 -7.98
C LEU A 192 5.01 -11.79 -8.88
N ALA A 193 5.05 -12.64 -9.91
CA ALA A 193 6.13 -12.68 -10.88
C ALA A 193 6.27 -11.34 -11.64
N SER A 194 5.15 -10.78 -12.10
CA SER A 194 5.14 -9.49 -12.79
C SER A 194 5.62 -8.35 -11.89
N GLU A 195 5.08 -8.26 -10.67
CA GLU A 195 5.44 -7.21 -9.71
C GLU A 195 6.91 -7.27 -9.30
N MET A 196 7.43 -8.46 -8.99
CA MET A 196 8.85 -8.61 -8.66
C MET A 196 9.76 -8.26 -9.86
N ALA A 197 9.35 -8.65 -11.08
CA ALA A 197 10.10 -8.39 -12.30
C ALA A 197 10.17 -6.89 -12.65
N THR A 198 9.21 -6.08 -12.23
CA THR A 198 9.27 -4.61 -12.37
C THR A 198 10.53 -4.03 -11.71
N TYR A 199 10.99 -4.62 -10.60
CA TYR A 199 12.13 -4.13 -9.83
C TYR A 199 13.45 -4.83 -10.16
N THR A 200 13.42 -6.12 -10.52
CA THR A 200 14.63 -6.89 -10.84
C THR A 200 14.93 -6.98 -12.33
N SER A 201 13.96 -6.69 -13.21
CA SER A 201 13.81 -7.20 -14.58
C SER A 201 13.37 -8.67 -14.66
N PRO A 202 12.67 -9.09 -15.75
CA PRO A 202 12.27 -10.48 -15.96
C PRO A 202 13.46 -11.45 -16.03
N ASP A 203 14.56 -11.07 -16.68
CA ASP A 203 15.70 -11.96 -16.91
C ASP A 203 16.48 -12.24 -15.62
N GLU A 204 16.71 -11.22 -14.79
CA GLU A 204 17.36 -11.44 -13.49
C GLU A 204 16.43 -12.18 -12.52
N LEU A 205 15.11 -11.93 -12.54
CA LEU A 205 14.17 -12.70 -11.73
C LEU A 205 14.21 -14.18 -12.12
N GLU A 206 14.16 -14.47 -13.42
CA GLU A 206 14.22 -15.84 -13.94
C GLU A 206 15.53 -16.52 -13.53
N LYS A 207 16.66 -15.83 -13.69
CA LYS A 207 17.98 -16.34 -13.29
C LYS A 207 18.03 -16.71 -11.80
N VAL A 208 17.50 -15.86 -10.93
CA VAL A 208 17.44 -16.14 -9.48
C VAL A 208 16.48 -17.31 -9.19
N LEU A 209 15.30 -17.33 -9.82
CA LEU A 209 14.31 -18.41 -9.62
C LEU A 209 14.84 -19.79 -10.04
N ARG A 210 15.67 -19.86 -11.09
CA ARG A 210 16.31 -21.10 -11.56
C ARG A 210 17.26 -21.74 -10.56
N GLU A 211 17.69 -21.01 -9.53
CA GLU A 211 18.52 -21.55 -8.46
C GLU A 211 17.72 -22.35 -7.42
N PHE A 212 16.38 -22.32 -7.49
CA PHE A 212 15.49 -23.03 -6.56
C PHE A 212 14.80 -24.21 -7.24
N GLU A 213 14.73 -25.34 -6.53
CA GLU A 213 14.15 -26.59 -7.06
C GLU A 213 12.68 -26.84 -6.66
N ASN A 214 12.09 -25.96 -5.83
CA ASN A 214 10.74 -26.14 -5.30
C ASN A 214 9.63 -25.88 -6.34
N GLU A 215 8.42 -26.39 -6.08
CA GLU A 215 7.30 -26.32 -7.01
C GLU A 215 6.85 -24.88 -7.26
N SER A 216 6.79 -24.04 -6.23
CA SER A 216 6.45 -22.61 -6.38
C SER A 216 7.41 -21.85 -7.29
N ALA A 217 8.72 -22.16 -7.25
CA ALA A 217 9.71 -21.57 -8.15
C ALA A 217 9.44 -21.97 -9.61
N LYS A 218 9.10 -23.25 -9.86
CA LYS A 218 8.72 -23.72 -11.20
C LYS A 218 7.45 -23.04 -11.70
N VAL A 219 6.46 -22.86 -10.83
CA VAL A 219 5.20 -22.17 -11.17
C VAL A 219 5.46 -20.72 -11.54
N LEU A 220 6.29 -20.00 -10.78
CA LEU A 220 6.68 -18.62 -11.11
C LEU A 220 7.52 -18.55 -12.40
N LEU A 221 8.45 -19.48 -12.61
CA LEU A 221 9.25 -19.59 -13.84
C LEU A 221 8.35 -19.77 -15.06
N ALA A 222 7.28 -20.56 -14.96
CA ALA A 222 6.32 -20.76 -16.04
C ALA A 222 5.57 -19.47 -16.44
N GLN A 223 5.54 -18.44 -15.58
CA GLN A 223 4.93 -17.14 -15.88
C GLN A 223 5.88 -16.18 -16.62
N MET A 224 7.20 -16.45 -16.63
CA MET A 224 8.20 -15.53 -17.19
C MET A 224 7.98 -15.13 -18.66
N PRO A 225 7.45 -16.00 -19.56
CA PRO A 225 7.11 -15.57 -20.91
C PRO A 225 6.05 -14.45 -20.95
N VAL A 226 4.98 -14.59 -20.17
CA VAL A 226 3.89 -13.60 -20.08
C VAL A 226 4.39 -12.32 -19.40
N VAL A 227 5.20 -12.46 -18.35
CA VAL A 227 5.80 -11.31 -17.66
C VAL A 227 6.67 -10.46 -18.59
N ARG A 228 7.43 -11.08 -19.50
CA ARG A 228 8.20 -10.35 -20.51
C ARG A 228 7.31 -9.58 -21.48
N GLU A 229 6.23 -10.21 -21.95
CA GLU A 229 5.25 -9.56 -22.84
C GLU A 229 4.67 -8.30 -22.17
N ILE A 230 4.18 -8.42 -20.93
CA ILE A 230 3.65 -7.30 -20.15
C ILE A 230 4.71 -6.19 -20.00
N PHE A 231 5.95 -6.55 -19.67
CA PHE A 231 7.04 -5.60 -19.45
C PHE A 231 7.51 -4.90 -20.74
N GLU A 232 7.39 -5.55 -21.89
CA GLU A 232 7.67 -4.95 -23.20
C GLU A 232 6.54 -4.01 -23.63
N GLU A 233 5.28 -4.36 -23.37
CA GLU A 233 4.13 -3.52 -23.65
C GLU A 233 4.13 -2.25 -22.81
N SER A 234 4.43 -2.35 -21.51
CA SER A 234 4.46 -1.18 -20.61
C SER A 234 5.50 -0.14 -21.06
N LYS A 235 6.66 -0.58 -21.57
CA LYS A 235 7.70 0.31 -22.12
C LYS A 235 7.32 1.03 -23.41
N ARG A 236 6.28 0.58 -24.12
CA ARG A 236 5.80 1.23 -25.36
C ARG A 236 4.78 2.34 -25.09
N VAL A 237 4.28 2.42 -23.86
CA VAL A 237 3.21 3.35 -23.44
C VAL A 237 3.79 4.60 -22.75
N ASP A 238 5.07 4.58 -22.35
CA ASP A 238 5.84 5.71 -21.83
C ASP A 238 6.67 6.42 -22.94
#